data_AF-A0A1E3GYW5-F1
#
_entry.id   AF-A0A1E3GYW5-F1
#
_cell.length_a   1.000
_cell.length_b   1.000
_cell.length_c   1.000
_cell.angle_alpha   90.00
_cell.angle_beta   90.00
_cell.angle_gamma   90.00
#
_symmetry.space_group_name_H-M   'P 1'
#
loop_
_entity.id
_entity.type
_entity.pdbx_description
1 polymer ?
#
loop_
_entity_poly.entity_id
_entity_poly.type
_entity_poly.pdbx_seq_one_letter_code
_entity_poly.pdbx_strand_id
1 'polypeptide(L)' 'MPNEEQARSTFARMQSRYGSVLGGLQADIQRADLGAKGVFYRVRVGPMSSREEAARVCSQLKSAGGDCLVTR' A
#
# COMPACT_ATOMS: atom_id res chain seq x y z
N MET A 1 -7.33 -3.94 8.33
CA MET A 1 -7.64 -5.32 7.89
C MET A 1 -7.32 -6.26 9.04
N PRO A 2 -8.16 -7.26 9.33
CA PRO A 2 -7.99 -8.15 10.48
C PRO A 2 -6.95 -9.27 10.28
N ASN A 3 -6.52 -9.54 9.04
CA ASN A 3 -5.48 -10.53 8.75
C ASN A 3 -4.61 -10.14 7.54
N GLU A 4 -3.47 -10.82 7.40
CA GLU A 4 -2.47 -10.59 6.35
C GLU A 4 -2.97 -10.96 4.95
N GLU A 5 -3.73 -12.05 4.83
CA GLU A 5 -4.24 -12.52 3.53
C GLU A 5 -5.16 -11.50 2.87
N GLN A 6 -6.06 -10.87 3.64
CA GLN A 6 -6.91 -9.78 3.15
C GLN A 6 -6.07 -8.58 2.71
N ALA A 7 -4.97 -8.28 3.40
CA ALA A 7 -4.04 -7.22 3.00
C ALA A 7 -3.32 -7.56 1.69
N ARG A 8 -2.86 -8.81 1.49
CA ARG A 8 -2.29 -9.29 0.23
C ARG A 8 -3.31 -9.21 -0.91
N SER A 9 -4.52 -9.70 -0.68
CA SER A 9 -5.60 -9.68 -1.67
C SER A 9 -5.99 -8.26 -2.06
N THR A 10 -6.07 -7.35 -1.08
CA THR A 10 -6.36 -5.92 -1.35
C THR A 10 -5.28 -5.30 -2.22
N PHE A 11 -4.00 -5.56 -1.92
CA PHE A 11 -2.91 -5.09 -2.76
C PHE A 11 -2.97 -5.67 -4.17
N ALA A 12 -3.19 -6.98 -4.32
CA ALA A 12 -3.30 -7.61 -5.63
C ALA A 12 -4.42 -6.97 -6.48
N ARG A 13 -5.58 -6.70 -5.87
CA ARG A 13 -6.69 -5.97 -6.53
C ARG A 13 -6.28 -4.56 -6.94
N MET A 14 -5.57 -3.83 -6.08
CA MET A 14 -5.05 -2.50 -6.41
C MET A 14 -4.02 -2.57 -7.53
N GLN A 15 -3.12 -3.55 -7.53
CA GLN A 15 -2.12 -3.74 -8.56
C GLN A 15 -2.75 -4.08 -9.90
N SER A 16 -3.79 -4.92 -9.94
CA SER A 16 -4.56 -5.18 -11.17
C SER A 16 -5.25 -3.92 -11.70
N ARG A 17 -5.81 -3.09 -10.80
CA ARG A 17 -6.53 -1.86 -11.19
C ARG A 17 -5.60 -0.72 -11.60
N TYR A 18 -4.45 -0.60 -10.94
CA TYR A 18 -3.48 0.49 -11.10
C TYR A 18 -2.14 -0.04 -11.61
N GLY A 19 -2.16 -1.04 -12.51
CA GLY A 19 -0.96 -1.72 -12.99
C GLY A 19 0.08 -0.79 -13.60
N SER A 20 -0.35 0.34 -14.19
CA SER A 20 0.55 1.38 -14.71
C SER A 20 1.37 2.09 -13.63
N VAL A 21 0.90 2.10 -12.38
CA VAL A 21 1.52 2.80 -11.24
C VAL A 21 2.15 1.81 -10.26
N LEU A 22 1.50 0.66 -10.03
CA LEU A 22 1.88 -0.33 -9.02
C LEU A 22 2.52 -1.60 -9.61
N GLY A 23 2.57 -1.75 -10.93
CA GLY A 23 2.98 -2.99 -11.60
C GLY A 23 4.40 -3.46 -11.29
N GLY A 24 5.32 -2.54 -10.98
CA GLY A 24 6.70 -2.86 -10.56
C GLY A 24 6.92 -2.91 -9.05
N LEU A 25 5.89 -2.64 -8.25
CA LEU A 25 6.00 -2.51 -6.80
C LEU A 25 5.46 -3.76 -6.10
N GLN A 26 5.95 -4.02 -4.91
CA GLN A 26 5.54 -5.12 -4.05
C GLN A 26 4.82 -4.59 -2.80
N ALA A 27 3.92 -5.40 -2.26
CA ALA A 27 3.34 -5.14 -0.96
C ALA A 27 4.25 -5.64 0.16
N ASP A 28 4.52 -4.76 1.11
CA ASP A 28 5.04 -5.08 2.42
C ASP A 28 3.91 -4.93 3.45
N ILE A 29 3.53 -6.04 4.09
CA ILE A 29 2.41 -6.03 5.03
C ILE A 29 2.93 -5.94 6.45
N GLN A 30 2.57 -4.85 7.10
CA GLN A 30 2.93 -4.62 8.50
C GLN A 30 1.76 -4.93 9.43
N ARG A 31 2.02 -5.79 10.41
CA ARG A 31 1.15 -6.00 11.57
C ARG A 31 1.31 -4.81 12.54
N ALA A 32 0.22 -4.14 12.82
CA ALA A 32 0.09 -3.06 13.79
C ALA A 32 -0.85 -3.51 14.91
N ASP A 33 -0.29 -3.78 16.09
CA ASP A 33 -1.06 -4.10 17.29
C ASP A 33 -1.51 -2.79 17.96
N LEU A 34 -2.82 -2.55 18.02
CA LEU A 34 -3.40 -1.35 18.62
C LEU A 34 -3.98 -1.62 20.01
N GLY A 35 -3.54 -2.69 20.68
CA GLY A 35 -3.97 -3.05 22.03
C GLY A 35 -5.48 -3.33 22.08
N ALA A 36 -6.22 -2.53 22.85
CA ALA A 36 -7.68 -2.69 23.01
C ALA A 36 -8.48 -2.57 21.69
N LYS A 37 -7.92 -1.93 20.66
CA LYS A 37 -8.56 -1.84 19.33
C LYS A 37 -8.32 -3.08 18.45
N GLY A 38 -7.46 -4.00 18.89
CA GLY A 38 -7.09 -5.21 18.17
C GLY A 38 -5.90 -5.02 17.23
N VAL A 39 -5.63 -6.07 16.45
CA VAL A 39 -4.52 -6.14 15.50
C VAL A 39 -5.00 -5.73 14.11
N PHE A 40 -4.25 -4.82 13.48
CA PHE A 40 -4.50 -4.36 12.13
C PHE A 40 -3.33 -4.69 11.22
N TYR A 41 -3.62 -5.01 9.97
CA TYR A 41 -2.61 -5.19 8.93
C TYR A 41 -2.66 -3.98 7.98
N ARG A 42 -1.49 -3.37 7.75
CA ARG A 42 -1.29 -2.22 6.86
C ARG A 42 -0.51 -2.68 5.64
N VAL A 43 -0.94 -2.27 4.46
CA VAL A 43 -0.20 -2.49 3.21
C VAL A 43 0.72 -1.30 2.99
N ARG A 44 2.02 -1.55 2.91
CA ARG A 44 3.01 -0.62 2.38
C ARG A 44 3.40 -1.08 0.99
N VAL A 45 3.76 -0.14 0.13
CA VAL A 45 4.14 -0.42 -1.25
C VAL A 45 5.60 0.01 -1.43
N GLY A 46 6.41 -0.86 -2.00
CA GLY A 46 7.83 -0.59 -2.23
C GLY A 46 8.53 -1.75 -2.93
N PRO A 47 9.86 -1.73 -3.06
CA PRO A 47 10.77 -0.69 -2.59
C PRO A 47 10.69 0.59 -3.43
N MET A 48 10.95 1.74 -2.79
CA MET A 48 11.16 3.02 -3.46
C MET A 48 12.47 3.58 -2.94
N SER A 49 13.30 4.15 -3.80
CA SER A 49 14.64 4.63 -3.46
C SER A 49 14.61 5.96 -2.71
N SER A 50 13.52 6.74 -2.83
CA SER A 50 13.39 8.01 -2.14
C SER A 50 11.94 8.40 -1.83
N ARG A 51 11.79 9.38 -0.93
CA ARG A 51 10.49 9.96 -0.59
C ARG A 51 9.85 10.68 -1.78
N GLU A 52 10.66 11.28 -2.66
CA GLU A 52 10.19 11.94 -3.88
C GLU A 52 9.60 10.92 -4.86
N GLU A 53 10.23 9.75 -5.01
CA GLU A 53 9.69 8.66 -5.81
C GLU A 53 8.34 8.17 -5.23
N ALA A 54 8.29 7.97 -3.91
CA ALA A 54 7.05 7.63 -3.21
C ALA A 54 5.95 8.67 -3.43
N ALA A 55 6.28 9.96 -3.37
CA ALA A 55 5.33 11.04 -3.62
C ALA A 55 4.81 11.04 -5.07
N ARG A 56 5.67 10.75 -6.06
CA ARG A 56 5.26 10.64 -7.47
C ARG A 56 4.29 9.48 -7.69
N VAL A 57 4.64 8.28 -7.21
CA VAL A 57 3.78 7.09 -7.27
C VAL A 57 2.44 7.38 -6.58
N CYS A 58 2.49 7.98 -5.39
CA CYS A 58 1.30 8.32 -4.62
C CYS A 58 0.39 9.32 -5.32
N SER A 59 0.98 10.34 -5.95
CA SER A 59 0.23 11.33 -6.75
C SER A 59 -0.44 10.69 -7.97
N GLN A 60 0.27 9.80 -8.68
CA GLN A 60 -0.30 9.06 -9.81
C GLN A 60 -1.44 8.13 -9.37
N LEU A 61 -1.26 7.41 -8.26
CA LEU A 61 -2.27 6.55 -7.69
C LEU A 61 -3.53 7.34 -7.30
N LYS A 62 -3.37 8.50 -6.65
CA LYS A 62 -4.47 9.42 -6.33
C LYS A 62 -5.17 9.96 -7.57
N SER A 63 -4.41 10.33 -8.60
CA SER A 63 -4.96 10.81 -9.87
C SER A 63 -5.75 9.73 -10.60
N ALA A 64 -5.39 8.45 -10.44
CA ALA A 64 -6.14 7.31 -10.95
C ALA A 64 -7.37 6.95 -10.09
N GLY A 65 -7.61 7.65 -8.98
CA GLY A 65 -8.72 7.40 -8.04
C GLY A 65 -8.42 6.40 -6.93
N GLY A 66 -7.15 6.05 -6.72
CA GLY A 66 -6.68 5.24 -5.61
C GLY A 66 -6.37 6.06 -4.36
N ASP A 67 -6.40 5.41 -3.20
CA ASP A 67 -6.04 6.04 -1.93
C ASP A 67 -4.56 5.79 -1.61
N CYS A 68 -3.87 6.80 -1.12
CA CYS A 68 -2.43 6.70 -0.87
C CYS A 68 -1.90 7.63 0.23
N LEU A 69 -0.99 7.10 1.04
CA LEU A 69 -0.29 7.81 2.11
C LEU A 69 1.22 7.54 2.03
N VAL A 70 2.02 8.59 1.85
CA VAL A 70 3.49 8.49 1.93
C VAL A 70 3.91 8.51 3.39
N THR A 71 4.61 7.47 3.84
CA THR A 71 5.17 7.37 5.19
C THR A 71 6.69 7.59 5.15
N ARG A 72 7.28 8.08 6.25
CA ARG A 72 8.73 8.30 6.39
C ARG A 72 9.48 6.98 6.57
#